data_AF-F4WGI3-F1
#
_entry.id   AF-F4WGI3-F1
#
_cell.length_a   1.000
_cell.length_b   1.000
_cell.length_c   1.000
_cell.angle_alpha   90.00
_cell.angle_beta   90.00
_cell.angle_gamma   90.00
#
_symmetry.space_group_name_H-M   'P 1'
#
loop_
_entity.id
_entity.type
_entity.pdbx_description
1 polymer ?
#
loop_
_entity_poly.entity_id
_entity_poly.type
_entity_poly.pdbx_seq_one_letter_code
_entity_poly.pdbx_strand_id
1 'polypeptide(L)'
;MYFAKESSASYDMKKEYNITEHRAVRLLNRHYDLTNTGYKFLEIGINIGPPSYVEIVLGDHRGHELSLSLETWKSLYQQRGNIYKLFRNEYKDNFISVGPLIVSVFMLNYATVVRLDSSSVRIMMTETTLRRMFDFNGCIDVMFERLARLVDTVDTKYTRFSNIASENII
;
A
#
# COMPACT_ATOMS: atom_id res chain seq x y z
N MET A 1 -49.47 47.66 0.84
CA MET A 1 -50.06 46.63 1.72
C MET A 1 -50.28 45.39 0.88
N TYR A 2 -49.35 44.44 0.92
CA TYR A 2 -49.50 43.08 0.37
C TYR A 2 -48.76 42.11 1.28
N PHE A 3 -49.48 41.09 1.72
CA PHE A 3 -49.03 40.01 2.58
C PHE A 3 -48.67 38.77 1.74
N ALA A 4 -47.64 38.07 2.22
CA ALA A 4 -47.40 36.62 2.24
C ALA A 4 -47.27 35.81 0.92
N LYS A 5 -46.14 35.08 0.80
CA LYS A 5 -46.14 33.62 0.94
C LYS A 5 -44.73 33.10 1.26
N GLU A 6 -44.57 32.51 2.44
CA GLU A 6 -43.43 31.64 2.76
C GLU A 6 -43.46 30.42 1.83
N SER A 7 -42.31 30.11 1.23
CA SER A 7 -42.07 28.86 0.52
C SER A 7 -40.93 28.15 1.24
N SER A 8 -41.28 27.11 2.00
CA SER A 8 -40.34 26.19 2.63
C SER A 8 -39.74 25.28 1.57
N ALA A 9 -38.63 25.70 0.97
CA ALA A 9 -37.78 24.80 0.19
C ALA A 9 -36.96 23.94 1.16
N SER A 10 -37.36 22.67 1.28
CA SER A 10 -36.59 21.60 1.91
C SER A 10 -35.21 21.54 1.26
N TYR A 11 -34.17 21.96 1.99
CA TYR A 11 -32.80 21.72 1.58
C TYR A 11 -32.52 20.22 1.76
N ASP A 12 -32.65 19.46 0.68
CA ASP A 12 -32.05 18.14 0.55
C ASP A 12 -30.53 18.30 0.65
N MET A 13 -30.04 18.25 1.88
CA MET A 13 -28.64 18.10 2.20
C MET A 13 -28.25 16.69 1.73
N LYS A 14 -27.79 16.60 0.47
CA LYS A 14 -26.96 15.51 0.02
C LYS A 14 -25.78 15.45 0.99
N LYS A 15 -25.87 14.56 1.98
CA LYS A 15 -24.73 14.15 2.77
C LYS A 15 -23.78 13.49 1.80
N GLU A 16 -22.82 14.26 1.30
CA GLU A 16 -21.52 13.74 0.91
C GLU A 16 -21.04 12.94 2.11
N TYR A 17 -21.23 11.63 2.04
CA TYR A 17 -20.53 10.70 2.89
C TYR A 17 -19.06 10.89 2.52
N ASN A 18 -18.36 11.72 3.31
CA ASN A 18 -16.94 11.65 3.43
C ASN A 18 -16.64 10.23 3.90
N ILE A 19 -16.46 9.33 2.94
CA ILE A 19 -15.75 8.07 3.11
C ILE A 19 -14.35 8.55 3.49
N THR A 20 -14.16 8.80 4.78
CA THR A 20 -12.86 8.75 5.45
C THR A 20 -12.08 7.66 4.76
N GLU A 21 -10.86 7.94 4.29
CA GLU A 21 -10.01 6.97 3.59
C GLU A 21 -9.86 5.71 4.47
N HIS A 22 -10.81 4.78 4.33
CA HIS A 22 -10.76 3.52 5.03
C HIS A 22 -9.63 2.79 4.36
N ARG A 23 -8.62 2.41 5.16
CA ARG A 23 -7.54 1.51 4.74
C ARG A 23 -8.16 0.43 3.85
N ALA A 24 -7.73 0.37 2.59
CA ALA A 24 -8.32 -0.51 1.61
C ALA A 24 -8.33 -1.95 2.17
N VAL A 25 -9.48 -2.60 2.10
CA VAL A 25 -9.65 -3.94 2.67
C VAL A 25 -8.88 -4.92 1.79
N ARG A 26 -7.88 -5.58 2.38
CA ARG A 26 -7.12 -6.66 1.73
C ARG A 26 -7.63 -8.00 2.21
N LEU A 27 -8.13 -8.82 1.30
CA LEU A 27 -8.52 -10.21 1.58
C LEU A 27 -7.40 -11.16 1.19
N LEU A 28 -7.45 -12.38 1.76
CA LEU A 28 -6.50 -13.45 1.48
C LEU A 28 -5.04 -13.03 1.65
N ASN A 29 -4.79 -12.12 2.60
CA ASN A 29 -3.49 -11.52 2.77
C ASN A 29 -2.51 -12.47 3.48
N ARG A 30 -1.23 -12.19 3.27
CA ARG A 30 -0.13 -12.78 4.01
C ARG A 30 0.74 -11.66 4.55
N HIS A 31 0.90 -11.64 5.87
CA HIS A 31 1.67 -10.65 6.61
C HIS A 31 3.03 -11.24 7.03
N TYR A 32 4.10 -10.49 6.80
CA TYR A 32 5.47 -10.85 7.15
C TYR A 32 6.09 -9.76 8.03
N ASP A 33 6.42 -10.12 9.28
CA ASP A 33 7.11 -9.22 10.18
C ASP A 33 8.57 -9.03 9.75
N LEU A 34 8.91 -7.77 9.45
CA LEU A 34 10.27 -7.39 9.06
C LEU A 34 11.17 -7.12 10.27
N THR A 35 10.59 -7.04 11.46
CA THR A 35 11.28 -6.72 12.71
C THR A 35 10.73 -7.60 13.82
N ASN A 36 11.53 -7.86 14.86
CA ASN A 36 11.11 -8.74 15.96
C ASN A 36 9.89 -8.19 16.72
N THR A 37 9.69 -6.88 16.71
CA THR A 37 8.53 -6.24 17.35
C THR A 37 7.35 -6.04 16.39
N GLY A 38 7.45 -6.48 15.13
CA GLY A 38 6.41 -6.28 14.11
C GLY A 38 6.18 -4.82 13.71
N TYR A 39 7.06 -3.90 14.11
CA TYR A 39 6.87 -2.46 13.88
C TYR A 39 6.93 -2.04 12.41
N LYS A 40 7.51 -2.90 11.56
CA LYS A 40 7.53 -2.82 10.08
C LYS A 40 7.10 -4.18 9.54
N PHE A 41 6.33 -4.16 8.47
CA PHE A 41 5.80 -5.37 7.87
C PHE A 41 5.77 -5.29 6.35
N LEU A 42 5.84 -6.45 5.71
CA LEU A 42 5.53 -6.62 4.29
C LEU A 42 4.25 -7.46 4.21
N GLU A 43 3.25 -6.96 3.50
CA GLU A 43 1.97 -7.62 3.30
C GLU A 43 1.72 -7.81 1.81
N ILE A 44 1.14 -8.95 1.43
CA ILE A 44 0.62 -9.17 0.08
C ILE A 44 -0.81 -9.70 0.20
N GLY A 45 -1.75 -9.15 -0.57
CA GLY A 45 -3.16 -9.54 -0.51
C GLY A 45 -3.93 -9.05 -1.73
N ILE A 46 -5.23 -9.36 -1.76
CA ILE A 46 -6.13 -8.84 -2.81
C ILE A 46 -6.85 -7.63 -2.26
N ASN A 47 -6.55 -6.47 -2.84
CA ASN A 47 -7.28 -5.23 -2.60
C ASN A 47 -8.64 -5.33 -3.30
N ILE A 48 -9.71 -5.14 -2.53
CA ILE A 48 -11.08 -5.34 -2.99
C ILE A 48 -11.64 -4.03 -3.55
N GLY A 49 -12.01 -4.06 -4.82
CA GLY A 49 -12.73 -3.00 -5.51
C GLY A 49 -13.15 -3.51 -6.88
N PRO A 50 -13.98 -2.80 -7.66
CA PRO A 50 -14.16 -3.09 -9.07
C PRO A 50 -13.18 -2.24 -9.90
N PRO A 51 -12.10 -2.81 -10.50
CA PRO A 51 -11.63 -4.20 -10.42
C PRO A 51 -10.74 -4.47 -9.20
N SER A 52 -10.73 -5.72 -8.70
CA SER A 52 -9.86 -6.11 -7.60
C SER A 52 -8.47 -6.39 -8.15
N TYR A 53 -7.45 -6.27 -7.31
CA TYR A 53 -6.08 -6.51 -7.73
C TYR A 53 -5.20 -7.01 -6.59
N VAL A 54 -4.11 -7.67 -6.96
CA VAL A 54 -3.08 -8.08 -5.99
C VAL A 54 -2.22 -6.87 -5.66
N GLU A 55 -2.06 -6.59 -4.38
CA GLU A 55 -1.29 -5.48 -3.87
C GLU A 55 -0.17 -5.99 -2.95
N ILE A 56 1.02 -5.43 -3.09
CA ILE A 56 2.16 -5.64 -2.17
C ILE A 56 2.33 -4.35 -1.39
N VAL A 57 2.40 -4.43 -0.07
CA VAL A 57 2.45 -3.26 0.80
C VAL A 57 3.57 -3.40 1.80
N LEU A 58 4.44 -2.40 1.84
CA LEU A 58 5.36 -2.19 2.94
C LEU A 58 4.69 -1.24 3.92
N GLY A 59 4.53 -1.65 5.17
CA GLY A 59 3.84 -0.84 6.16
C GLY A 59 4.59 -0.67 7.47
N ASP A 60 4.07 0.21 8.32
CA ASP A 60 4.52 0.36 9.70
C ASP A 60 3.38 0.50 10.70
N HIS A 61 3.70 0.32 11.98
CA HIS A 61 2.72 0.39 13.08
C HIS A 61 2.07 1.77 13.26
N ARG A 62 2.51 2.82 12.54
CA ARG A 62 1.90 4.15 12.58
C ARG A 62 0.85 4.33 11.48
N GLY A 63 0.57 3.28 10.70
CA GLY A 63 -0.41 3.30 9.62
C GLY A 63 0.14 3.83 8.30
N HIS A 64 1.45 4.08 8.17
CA HIS A 64 2.04 4.40 6.87
C HIS A 64 2.12 3.12 6.05
N GLU A 65 1.52 3.13 4.87
CA GLU A 65 1.53 2.01 3.93
C GLU A 65 2.02 2.48 2.57
N LEU A 66 3.11 1.90 2.10
CA LEU A 66 3.67 2.11 0.78
C LEU A 66 3.26 0.93 -0.10
N SER A 67 2.29 1.18 -0.98
CA SER A 67 1.86 0.22 -1.99
C SER A 67 2.87 0.12 -3.12
N LEU A 68 3.20 -1.11 -3.51
CA LEU A 68 4.15 -1.47 -4.56
C LEU A 68 3.43 -2.33 -5.59
N SER A 69 3.52 -1.94 -6.86
CA SER A 69 3.19 -2.85 -7.95
C SER A 69 4.21 -4.00 -7.99
N LEU A 70 3.85 -5.13 -8.60
CA LEU A 70 4.79 -6.23 -8.82
C LEU A 70 6.04 -5.76 -9.58
N GLU A 71 5.87 -4.87 -10.55
CA GLU A 71 6.97 -4.29 -11.32
C GLU A 71 7.92 -3.47 -10.44
N THR A 72 7.37 -2.58 -9.59
CA THR A 72 8.17 -1.78 -8.65
C THR A 72 8.88 -2.68 -7.65
N TRP A 73 8.21 -3.71 -7.11
CA TRP A 73 8.80 -4.70 -6.22
C TRP A 73 9.99 -5.42 -6.87
N LYS A 74 9.80 -5.96 -8.08
CA LYS A 74 10.86 -6.66 -8.82
C LYS A 74 12.04 -5.74 -9.16
N SER A 75 11.75 -4.52 -9.59
CA SER A 75 12.77 -3.52 -9.88
C SER A 75 13.56 -3.15 -8.63
N LEU A 76 12.89 -3.01 -7.48
CA LEU A 76 13.53 -2.73 -6.20
C LEU A 76 14.46 -3.89 -5.78
N TYR A 77 13.99 -5.12 -5.91
CA TYR A 77 14.79 -6.31 -5.61
C TYR A 77 16.00 -6.47 -6.55
N GLN A 78 15.86 -6.13 -7.84
CA GLN A 78 16.96 -6.13 -8.79
C GLN A 78 18.02 -5.08 -8.43
N GLN A 79 17.60 -3.91 -7.95
CA GLN A 79 18.49 -2.84 -7.51
C GLN A 79 19.17 -3.10 -6.14
N ARG A 80 18.88 -4.21 -5.45
CA ARG A 80 19.43 -4.51 -4.11
C ARG A 80 20.94 -4.36 -4.00
N GLY A 81 21.68 -4.76 -5.04
CA GLY A 81 23.15 -4.63 -5.06
C GLY A 81 23.61 -3.16 -5.08
N ASN A 82 22.93 -2.31 -5.83
CA ASN A 82 23.20 -0.87 -5.87
C ASN A 82 22.78 -0.20 -4.56
N ILE A 83 21.67 -0.63 -3.96
CA ILE A 83 21.25 -0.15 -2.64
C ILE A 83 22.27 -0.52 -1.57
N TYR A 84 22.86 -1.72 -1.61
CA TYR A 84 23.95 -2.08 -0.70
C TYR A 84 25.22 -1.25 -0.92
N LYS A 85 25.50 -0.81 -2.15
CA LYS A 85 26.57 0.16 -2.42
C LYS A 85 26.28 1.55 -1.84
N LEU A 86 25.00 1.99 -1.83
CA LEU A 86 24.61 3.22 -1.14
C LEU A 86 24.97 3.18 0.35
N PHE A 87 24.71 2.05 1.04
CA PHE A 87 25.09 1.89 2.45
C PHE A 87 26.59 2.00 2.70
N ARG A 88 27.42 1.67 1.70
CA ARG A 88 28.89 1.74 1.78
C ARG A 88 29.46 3.08 1.31
N ASN A 89 28.61 4.04 0.93
CA ASN A 89 29.01 5.28 0.26
C ASN A 89 29.86 5.03 -1.01
N GLU A 90 29.64 3.91 -1.69
CA GLU A 90 30.33 3.52 -2.92
C GLU A 90 29.56 3.98 -4.18
N TYR A 91 28.40 4.61 -4.00
CA TYR A 91 27.55 5.09 -5.09
C TYR A 91 27.76 6.60 -5.28
N LYS A 92 27.88 7.06 -6.54
CA LYS A 92 28.16 8.47 -6.85
C LYS A 92 27.01 9.39 -6.46
N ASP A 93 25.79 8.91 -6.62
CA ASP A 93 24.57 9.62 -6.21
C ASP A 93 24.12 9.15 -4.82
N ASN A 94 23.39 9.99 -4.09
CA ASN A 94 22.89 9.62 -2.76
C ASN A 94 21.53 8.88 -2.82
N PHE A 95 21.03 8.60 -4.02
CA PHE A 95 19.74 7.95 -4.23
C PHE A 95 19.72 7.07 -5.48
N ILE A 96 18.74 6.16 -5.54
CA ILE A 96 18.40 5.33 -6.68
C ILE A 96 16.92 5.50 -6.97
N SER A 97 16.58 5.78 -8.23
CA SER A 97 15.19 5.76 -8.68
C SER A 97 14.78 4.35 -9.12
N VAL A 98 13.63 3.89 -8.65
CA VAL A 98 13.04 2.59 -8.94
C VAL A 98 11.56 2.81 -9.32
N GLY A 99 11.32 3.11 -10.60
CA GLY A 99 9.98 3.48 -11.07
C GLY A 99 9.47 4.72 -10.33
N PRO A 100 8.33 4.65 -9.61
CA PRO A 100 7.81 5.77 -8.83
C PRO A 100 8.50 5.94 -7.47
N LEU A 101 9.44 5.07 -7.10
CA LEU A 101 10.08 5.05 -5.80
C LEU A 101 11.47 5.66 -5.84
N ILE A 102 11.77 6.56 -4.89
CA ILE A 102 13.12 7.05 -4.65
C ILE A 102 13.67 6.34 -3.42
N VAL A 103 14.79 5.65 -3.58
CA VAL A 103 15.54 5.00 -2.51
C VAL A 103 16.72 5.89 -2.15
N SER A 104 16.82 6.34 -0.91
CA SER A 104 17.98 7.11 -0.44
C SER A 104 18.49 6.57 0.90
N VAL A 105 19.75 6.82 1.21
CA VAL A 105 20.38 6.40 2.47
C VAL A 105 20.89 7.65 3.19
N PHE A 106 20.67 7.72 4.50
CA PHE A 106 21.13 8.83 5.33
C PHE A 106 21.43 8.36 6.75
N MET A 107 22.25 9.13 7.47
CA MET A 107 22.56 8.89 8.87
C MET A 107 21.51 9.56 9.76
N LEU A 108 20.91 8.80 10.67
CA LEU A 108 19.99 9.28 11.69
C LEU A 108 20.46 8.77 13.05
N ASN A 109 20.85 9.68 13.96
CA ASN A 109 21.31 9.34 15.31
C ASN A 109 22.37 8.22 15.33
N TYR A 110 23.42 8.36 14.52
CA TYR A 110 24.51 7.37 14.36
C TYR A 110 24.12 6.03 13.72
N ALA A 111 22.87 5.86 13.29
CA ALA A 111 22.41 4.70 12.53
C ALA A 111 22.21 5.03 11.05
N THR A 112 22.65 4.14 10.17
CA THR A 112 22.37 4.26 8.74
C THR A 112 20.96 3.75 8.44
N VAL A 113 20.14 4.59 7.82
CA VAL A 113 18.73 4.32 7.55
C VAL A 113 18.48 4.46 6.05
N VAL A 114 17.74 3.51 5.47
CA VAL A 114 17.20 3.63 4.13
C VAL A 114 15.82 4.29 4.19
N ARG A 115 15.61 5.22 3.27
CA ARG A 115 14.35 5.89 3.00
C ARG A 115 13.79 5.39 1.68
N LEU A 116 12.54 5.00 1.70
CA LEU A 116 11.74 4.69 0.51
C LEU A 116 10.67 5.77 0.41
N ASP A 117 10.82 6.65 -0.58
CA ASP A 117 9.92 7.77 -0.84
C ASP A 117 9.08 7.49 -2.09
N SER A 118 7.76 7.56 -1.94
CA SER A 118 6.81 7.74 -3.03
C SER A 118 6.27 9.18 -3.04
N SER A 119 5.33 9.49 -3.94
CA SER A 119 4.70 10.80 -4.01
C SER A 119 3.95 11.20 -2.73
N SER A 120 3.40 10.24 -1.99
CA SER A 120 2.54 10.49 -0.82
C SER A 120 3.02 9.85 0.47
N VAL A 121 3.83 8.78 0.39
CA VAL A 121 4.24 8.00 1.56
C VAL A 121 5.75 7.85 1.61
N ARG A 122 6.30 8.02 2.81
CA ARG A 122 7.70 7.78 3.15
C ARG A 122 7.81 6.67 4.18
N ILE A 123 8.64 5.67 3.91
CA ILE A 123 8.99 4.64 4.88
C ILE A 123 10.49 4.64 5.13
N MET A 124 10.86 4.62 6.40
CA MET A 124 12.25 4.52 6.85
C MET A 124 12.48 3.20 7.58
N MET A 125 13.62 2.57 7.33
CA MET A 125 14.03 1.35 8.00
C MET A 125 15.56 1.18 8.04
N THR A 126 16.06 0.28 8.88
CA THR A 126 17.48 -0.07 8.92
C THR A 126 17.87 -0.96 7.73
N GLU A 127 19.16 -1.06 7.45
CA GLU A 127 19.69 -2.01 6.47
C GLU A 127 19.24 -3.46 6.76
N THR A 128 19.26 -3.86 8.03
CA THR A 128 18.84 -5.21 8.45
C THR A 128 17.38 -5.51 8.13
N THR A 129 16.48 -4.56 8.37
CA THR A 129 15.07 -4.67 8.02
C THR A 129 14.85 -4.73 6.51
N LEU A 130 15.61 -3.93 5.73
CA LEU A 130 15.55 -3.98 4.26
C LEU A 130 16.04 -5.33 3.72
N ARG A 131 17.13 -5.88 4.27
CA ARG A 131 17.64 -7.21 3.90
C ARG A 131 16.57 -8.28 4.15
N ARG A 132 15.96 -8.26 5.33
CA ARG A 132 14.87 -9.17 5.69
C ARG A 132 13.66 -9.02 4.77
N MET A 133 13.34 -7.81 4.32
CA MET A 133 12.30 -7.58 3.32
C MET A 133 12.63 -8.32 2.01
N PHE A 134 13.88 -8.25 1.53
CA PHE A 134 14.30 -8.93 0.30
C PHE A 134 14.39 -10.46 0.42
N ASP A 135 14.60 -11.00 1.63
CA ASP A 135 14.57 -12.45 1.86
C ASP A 135 13.21 -13.07 1.50
N PHE A 136 12.13 -12.28 1.56
CA PHE A 136 10.79 -12.71 1.17
C PHE A 136 10.51 -12.65 -0.33
N ASN A 137 11.46 -12.29 -1.20
CA ASN A 137 11.20 -12.15 -2.64
C ASN A 137 10.56 -13.39 -3.27
N GLY A 138 11.12 -14.58 -3.01
CA GLY A 138 10.56 -15.83 -3.53
C GLY A 138 9.16 -16.13 -2.99
N CYS A 139 8.89 -15.79 -1.73
CA CYS A 139 7.55 -15.93 -1.14
C CYS A 139 6.55 -14.97 -1.79
N ILE A 140 6.96 -13.73 -2.08
CA ILE A 140 6.13 -12.73 -2.76
C ILE A 140 5.79 -13.19 -4.18
N ASP A 141 6.77 -13.67 -4.96
CA ASP A 141 6.52 -14.15 -6.32
C ASP A 141 5.48 -15.30 -6.33
N VAL A 142 5.66 -16.31 -5.47
CA VAL A 142 4.72 -17.44 -5.37
C VAL A 142 3.34 -17.00 -4.89
N MET A 143 3.27 -16.10 -3.90
CA MET A 143 1.98 -15.62 -3.39
C MET A 143 1.27 -14.74 -4.42
N PHE A 144 1.99 -13.90 -5.17
CA PHE A 144 1.41 -13.07 -6.21
C PHE A 144 0.74 -13.94 -7.28
N GLU A 145 1.43 -14.95 -7.80
CA GLU A 145 0.86 -15.86 -8.80
C GLU A 145 -0.38 -16.59 -8.31
N ARG A 146 -0.38 -17.02 -7.03
CA ARG A 146 -1.53 -17.68 -6.42
C ARG A 146 -2.72 -16.75 -6.28
N LEU A 147 -2.50 -15.53 -5.78
CA LEU A 147 -3.57 -14.56 -5.57
C LEU A 147 -4.12 -14.02 -6.89
N ALA A 148 -3.26 -13.82 -7.90
CA ALA A 148 -3.67 -13.36 -9.23
C ALA A 148 -4.70 -14.31 -9.87
N ARG A 149 -4.54 -15.62 -9.69
CA ARG A 149 -5.51 -16.63 -10.17
C ARG A 149 -6.86 -16.57 -9.47
N LEU A 150 -6.93 -15.93 -8.30
CA LEU A 150 -8.15 -15.82 -7.50
C LEU A 150 -8.89 -14.49 -7.71
N VAL A 151 -8.26 -13.50 -8.35
CA VAL A 151 -8.83 -12.14 -8.52
C VAL A 151 -10.21 -12.19 -9.18
N ASP A 152 -10.35 -12.87 -10.33
CA ASP A 152 -11.64 -12.95 -11.04
C ASP A 152 -12.74 -13.60 -10.19
N THR A 153 -12.36 -14.59 -9.38
CA THR A 153 -13.30 -15.26 -8.45
C THR A 153 -13.71 -14.31 -7.33
N VAL A 154 -12.77 -13.54 -6.80
CA VAL A 154 -13.02 -12.52 -5.78
C VAL A 154 -13.92 -11.42 -6.34
N ASP A 155 -13.64 -10.91 -7.54
CA ASP A 155 -14.47 -9.89 -8.21
C ASP A 155 -15.90 -10.35 -8.44
N THR A 156 -16.08 -11.58 -8.92
CA THR A 156 -17.40 -12.16 -9.13
C THR A 156 -18.18 -12.25 -7.81
N LYS A 157 -17.52 -12.71 -6.74
CA LYS A 157 -18.15 -12.84 -5.41
C LYS A 157 -18.44 -11.48 -4.78
N TYR A 158 -17.51 -10.53 -4.90
CA TYR A 158 -17.68 -9.18 -4.37
C TYR A 158 -18.81 -8.44 -5.09
N THR A 159 -18.86 -8.52 -6.42
CA THR A 159 -19.95 -7.95 -7.22
C THR A 159 -21.30 -8.53 -6.80
N ARG A 160 -21.40 -9.84 -6.65
CA ARG A 160 -22.65 -10.50 -6.17
C ARG A 160 -23.03 -10.02 -4.78
N PHE A 161 -22.08 -9.95 -3.86
CA PHE A 161 -22.32 -9.46 -2.50
C PHE A 161 -22.83 -8.02 -2.51
N SER A 162 -22.17 -7.13 -3.27
CA SER A 162 -22.54 -5.72 -3.41
C SER A 162 -23.95 -5.54 -3.99
N ASN A 163 -24.34 -6.34 -4.98
CA ASN A 163 -25.70 -6.30 -5.54
C ASN A 163 -26.75 -6.67 -4.48
N ILE A 164 -26.54 -7.78 -3.75
CA ILE A 164 -27.45 -8.21 -2.69
C ILE A 164 -27.53 -7.16 -1.57
N ALA A 165 -26.39 -6.61 -1.16
CA ALA A 165 -26.35 -5.57 -0.13
C ALA A 165 -27.11 -4.30 -0.55
N SER A 166 -27.03 -3.93 -1.84
CA SER A 166 -27.72 -2.75 -2.39
C SER A 166 -29.24 -2.96 -2.50
N GLU A 167 -29.70 -4.17 -2.80
CA GLU A 167 -31.13 -4.51 -2.90
C GLU A 167 -31.85 -4.50 -1.54
N ASN A 168 -31.11 -4.69 -0.44
CA ASN A 168 -31.66 -4.72 0.92
C ASN A 168 -31.69 -3.34 1.60
N ILE A 169 -31.30 -2.27 0.90
CA ILE A 169 -31.47 -0.88 1.36
C ILE A 169 -32.87 -0.43 0.93
N ILE A 170 -33.88 -0.74 1.76
CA ILE A 170 -35.26 -0.25 1.66
C ILE A 170 -35.49 0.76 2.79
#